data_AF-A0A2C6A0M3-F1
#
_entry.id   AF-A0A2C6A0M3-F1
#
_cell.length_a   1.000
_cell.length_b   1.000
_cell.length_c   1.000
_cell.angle_alpha   90.00
_cell.angle_beta   90.00
_cell.angle_gamma   90.00
#
_symmetry.space_group_name_H-M   'P 1'
#
loop_
_entity.id
_entity.type
_entity.pdbx_description
1 polymer ?
#
loop_
_entity_poly.entity_id
_entity_poly.type
_entity_poly.pdbx_seq_one_letter_code
_entity_poly.pdbx_strand_id
1 'polypeptide(L)'
;MVVYQCIQAVDLFGLGLEGIYRQSGSLNHINKLKGMFDLESSNPALDFRNPENFYHDVNSVTGLLKQFFRDLPDPLLTMEHHDALIAAAKKDEDVIRRDSLHAIINNLPDPNYATLRALTLHLHRVMDSSHVNRMNSHNLAVIFGPTLMGSDPSTAIADAGWQIKVIDTILQNTYQIFDDD
;
A
#
# COMPACT_ATOMS: atom_id res chain seq x y z
N MET A 1 1.42 0.73 14.17
CA MET A 1 2.45 -0.29 14.45
C MET A 1 2.48 -1.41 13.42
N VAL A 2 1.35 -2.06 13.07
CA VAL A 2 1.31 -3.12 12.03
C VAL A 2 1.91 -2.68 10.69
N VAL A 3 1.53 -1.50 10.19
CA VAL A 3 2.06 -0.94 8.93
C VAL A 3 3.59 -0.85 8.98
N TYR A 4 4.13 -0.27 10.06
CA TYR A 4 5.57 -0.11 10.23
C TYR A 4 6.32 -1.44 10.29
N GLN A 5 5.82 -2.41 11.06
CA GLN A 5 6.45 -3.73 11.17
C GLN A 5 6.43 -4.47 9.83
N CYS A 6 5.32 -4.42 9.10
CA CYS A 6 5.23 -5.05 7.79
C CYS A 6 6.17 -4.39 6.76
N ILE A 7 6.19 -3.06 6.70
CA ILE A 7 7.11 -2.29 5.84
C ILE A 7 8.56 -2.67 6.17
N GLN A 8 8.92 -2.69 7.45
CA GLN A 8 10.26 -3.02 7.91
C GLN A 8 10.69 -4.43 7.50
N ALA A 9 9.82 -5.44 7.64
CA ALA A 9 10.12 -6.80 7.22
C ALA A 9 10.37 -6.87 5.70
N VAL A 10 9.55 -6.20 4.89
CA VAL A 10 9.70 -6.21 3.42
C VAL A 10 10.95 -5.44 3.00
N ASP A 11 11.26 -4.31 3.63
CA ASP A 11 12.48 -3.54 3.35
C ASP A 11 13.75 -4.35 3.67
N LEU A 12 13.74 -5.12 4.77
CA LEU A 12 14.90 -5.92 5.20
C LEU A 12 15.05 -7.24 4.42
N PHE A 13 13.93 -7.90 4.09
CA PHE A 13 13.95 -9.30 3.62
C PHE A 13 13.21 -9.54 2.30
N GLY A 14 12.43 -8.56 1.82
CA GLY A 14 11.48 -8.73 0.72
C GLY A 14 11.86 -8.05 -0.59
N LEU A 15 12.75 -7.06 -0.60
CA LEU A 15 13.03 -6.25 -1.79
C LEU A 15 13.57 -7.06 -2.99
N GLY A 16 14.26 -8.17 -2.74
CA GLY A 16 14.76 -9.09 -3.76
C GLY A 16 13.82 -10.25 -4.11
N LEU A 17 12.66 -10.37 -3.45
CA LEU A 17 11.73 -11.48 -3.64
C LEU A 17 10.87 -11.26 -4.89
N GLU A 18 10.98 -12.17 -5.87
CA GLU A 18 10.20 -12.06 -7.10
C GLU A 18 8.69 -12.08 -6.84
N GLY A 19 7.98 -11.07 -7.34
CA GLY A 19 6.53 -10.96 -7.19
C GLY A 19 6.08 -10.57 -5.78
N ILE A 20 6.93 -9.95 -4.97
CA ILE A 20 6.54 -9.38 -3.67
C ILE A 20 5.25 -8.54 -3.81
N TYR A 21 4.34 -8.64 -2.84
CA TYR A 21 2.95 -8.14 -2.89
C TYR A 21 1.99 -8.80 -3.90
N ARG A 22 2.48 -9.34 -5.03
CA ARG A 22 1.65 -10.09 -5.99
C ARG A 22 1.38 -11.51 -5.52
N GLN A 23 2.41 -12.19 -5.02
CA GLN A 23 2.29 -13.55 -4.52
C GLN A 23 1.55 -13.59 -3.17
N SER A 24 0.78 -14.65 -2.95
CA SER A 24 0.08 -14.90 -1.70
C SER A 24 0.96 -15.70 -0.75
N GLY A 25 1.03 -15.27 0.51
CA GLY A 25 1.64 -16.05 1.58
C GLY A 25 0.70 -17.11 2.14
N SER A 26 1.17 -17.83 3.16
CA SER A 26 0.36 -18.76 3.93
C SER A 26 -0.77 -18.04 4.66
N LEU A 27 -2.03 -18.40 4.36
CA LEU A 27 -3.22 -17.90 5.06
C LEU A 27 -3.16 -18.20 6.56
N ASN A 28 -2.62 -19.35 6.94
CA ASN A 28 -2.44 -19.72 8.35
C ASN A 28 -1.47 -18.78 9.07
N HIS A 29 -0.35 -18.40 8.42
CA HIS A 29 0.57 -17.42 8.99
C HIS A 29 -0.07 -16.03 9.06
N ILE A 30 -0.76 -15.59 8.00
CA ILE A 30 -1.46 -14.29 7.99
C ILE A 30 -2.43 -14.19 9.17
N ASN A 31 -3.27 -15.20 9.38
CA ASN A 31 -4.24 -15.22 10.49
C ASN A 31 -3.57 -15.22 11.86
N LYS A 32 -2.47 -15.97 12.03
CA LYS A 32 -1.70 -15.96 13.28
C LYS A 32 -1.09 -14.59 13.56
N LEU A 33 -0.44 -13.98 12.57
CA LEU A 33 0.17 -12.66 12.72
C LEU A 33 -0.89 -11.60 13.01
N LYS A 34 -2.04 -11.64 12.32
CA LYS A 34 -3.18 -10.76 12.60
C LYS A 34 -3.64 -10.90 14.06
N GLY A 35 -3.87 -12.13 14.53
CA GLY A 35 -4.25 -12.40 15.91
C GLY A 35 -3.23 -11.88 16.94
N MET A 36 -1.94 -11.93 16.63
CA MET A 36 -0.90 -11.36 17.50
C MET A 36 -1.02 -9.83 17.62
N PHE A 37 -1.27 -9.13 16.51
CA PHE A 37 -1.48 -7.68 16.52
C PHE A 37 -2.79 -7.27 17.23
N ASP A 38 -3.85 -8.08 17.10
CA ASP A 38 -5.15 -7.81 17.71
C ASP A 38 -5.14 -8.01 19.24
N LEU A 39 -4.33 -8.93 19.76
CA LEU A 39 -4.27 -9.27 21.19
C LEU A 39 -3.39 -8.31 22.00
N GLU A 40 -2.14 -8.10 21.57
CA GLU A 40 -1.19 -7.29 22.34
C GLU A 40 -0.21 -6.59 21.39
N SER A 41 -0.47 -5.30 21.14
CA SER A 41 0.39 -4.49 20.29
C SER A 41 1.81 -4.30 20.87
N SER A 42 2.04 -4.51 22.16
CA SER A 42 3.39 -4.40 22.74
C SER A 42 4.18 -5.72 22.77
N ASN A 43 3.65 -6.78 22.15
CA ASN A 43 4.28 -8.09 22.17
C ASN A 43 5.66 -8.05 21.47
N PRO A 44 6.77 -8.44 22.14
CA PRO A 44 8.10 -8.48 21.53
C PRO A 44 8.20 -9.37 20.29
N ALA A 45 7.31 -10.35 20.14
CA ALA A 45 7.21 -11.19 18.94
C ALA A 45 6.67 -10.44 17.71
N LEU A 46 6.22 -9.19 17.86
CA LEU A 46 5.83 -8.31 16.75
C LEU A 46 7.01 -7.49 16.20
N ASP A 47 8.25 -7.76 16.64
CA ASP A 47 9.45 -7.19 16.04
C ASP A 47 9.84 -7.93 14.76
N PHE A 48 9.44 -7.40 13.61
CA PHE A 48 9.67 -8.03 12.31
C PHE A 48 11.08 -7.77 11.74
N ARG A 49 12.00 -7.23 12.53
CA ARG A 49 13.44 -7.27 12.22
C ARG A 49 14.01 -8.68 12.37
N ASN A 50 13.33 -9.56 13.10
CA ASN A 50 13.69 -10.97 13.22
C ASN A 50 12.80 -11.83 12.32
N PRO A 51 13.33 -12.52 11.30
CA PRO A 51 12.52 -13.28 10.36
C PRO A 51 11.83 -14.51 10.95
N GLU A 52 12.30 -15.03 12.09
CA GLU A 52 11.60 -16.09 12.83
C GLU A 52 10.19 -15.64 13.29
N ASN A 53 10.03 -14.34 13.60
CA ASN A 53 8.77 -13.78 14.10
C ASN A 53 7.65 -13.78 13.05
N PHE A 54 7.98 -13.95 11.77
CA PHE A 54 7.02 -14.10 10.68
C PHE A 54 7.24 -15.37 9.85
N TYR A 55 7.86 -16.39 10.46
CA TYR A 55 8.04 -17.72 9.85
C TYR A 55 8.88 -17.73 8.56
N HIS A 56 9.78 -16.73 8.38
CA HIS A 56 10.50 -16.47 7.12
C HIS A 56 9.59 -16.28 5.90
N ASP A 57 8.29 -16.05 6.11
CA ASP A 57 7.29 -15.92 5.05
C ASP A 57 6.94 -14.46 4.83
N VAL A 58 7.78 -13.76 4.06
CA VAL A 58 7.57 -12.35 3.71
C VAL A 58 6.27 -12.16 2.92
N ASN A 59 5.83 -13.16 2.14
CA ASN A 59 4.57 -13.10 1.43
C ASN A 59 3.37 -13.07 2.40
N SER A 60 3.46 -13.74 3.55
CA SER A 60 2.46 -13.60 4.62
C SER A 60 2.48 -12.22 5.27
N VAL A 61 3.65 -11.60 5.42
CA VAL A 61 3.75 -10.21 5.91
C VAL A 61 3.06 -9.23 4.94
N THR A 62 3.31 -9.36 3.62
CA THR A 62 2.60 -8.53 2.64
C THR A 62 1.10 -8.83 2.60
N GLY A 63 0.71 -10.09 2.79
CA GLY A 63 -0.68 -10.51 2.91
C GLY A 63 -1.38 -9.82 4.08
N LEU A 64 -0.73 -9.80 5.24
CA LEU A 64 -1.20 -9.11 6.44
C LEU A 64 -1.34 -7.60 6.21
N LEU A 65 -0.32 -6.96 5.63
CA LEU A 65 -0.37 -5.51 5.36
C LEU A 65 -1.54 -5.15 4.44
N LYS A 66 -1.74 -5.91 3.35
CA LYS A 66 -2.87 -5.70 2.45
C LYS A 66 -4.22 -5.96 3.15
N GLN A 67 -4.27 -6.97 4.03
CA GLN A 67 -5.49 -7.26 4.78
C GLN A 67 -5.83 -6.15 5.78
N PHE A 68 -4.83 -5.59 6.47
CA PHE A 68 -5.02 -4.47 7.38
C PHE A 68 -5.72 -3.29 6.68
N PHE A 69 -5.27 -2.90 5.48
CA PHE A 69 -5.91 -1.81 4.73
C PHE A 69 -7.33 -2.16 4.26
N ARG A 70 -7.57 -3.41 3.83
CA ARG A 70 -8.92 -3.87 3.44
C ARG A 70 -9.91 -3.94 4.60
N ASP A 71 -9.41 -4.19 5.81
CA ASP A 71 -10.22 -4.32 7.02
C ASP A 71 -10.53 -2.96 7.67
N LEU A 72 -9.98 -1.85 7.15
CA LEU A 72 -10.31 -0.52 7.65
C LEU A 72 -11.81 -0.23 7.44
N PRO A 73 -12.49 0.42 8.40
CA PRO A 73 -13.90 0.80 8.25
C PRO A 73 -14.14 1.76 7.08
N ASP A 74 -13.16 2.61 6.80
CA ASP A 74 -13.09 3.53 5.66
C ASP A 74 -11.71 3.35 5.00
N PRO A 75 -11.60 3.27 3.66
CA PRO A 75 -10.32 3.04 3.00
C PRO A 75 -9.28 4.10 3.36
N LEU A 76 -7.99 3.78 3.16
CA LEU A 76 -6.92 4.72 3.46
C LEU A 76 -7.06 6.06 2.72
N LEU A 77 -7.51 6.01 1.47
CA LEU A 77 -7.80 7.19 0.64
C LEU A 77 -9.22 7.75 0.83
N THR A 78 -9.99 7.20 1.78
CA THR A 78 -11.35 7.57 2.19
C THR A 78 -12.40 7.47 1.08
N MET A 79 -13.64 7.12 1.44
CA MET A 79 -14.75 7.19 0.48
C MET A 79 -15.10 8.64 0.12
N GLU A 80 -14.87 9.59 1.03
CA GLU A 80 -15.14 11.03 0.80
C GLU A 80 -14.36 11.60 -0.38
N HIS A 81 -13.08 11.21 -0.54
CA HIS A 81 -12.22 11.72 -1.61
C HIS A 81 -12.25 10.87 -2.89
N HIS A 82 -13.01 9.76 -2.91
CA HIS A 82 -12.98 8.78 -4.01
C HIS A 82 -13.30 9.41 -5.38
N ASP A 83 -14.44 10.10 -5.50
CA ASP A 83 -14.85 10.74 -6.75
C ASP A 83 -13.82 11.77 -7.25
N ALA A 84 -13.22 12.53 -6.32
CA ALA A 84 -12.19 13.52 -6.64
C ALA A 84 -10.91 12.85 -7.16
N LEU A 85 -10.50 11.73 -6.56
CA LEU A 85 -9.36 10.93 -7.02
C LEU A 85 -9.61 10.36 -8.42
N ILE A 86 -10.81 9.82 -8.69
CA ILE A 86 -11.18 9.31 -10.01
C ILE A 86 -11.22 10.45 -11.04
N ALA A 87 -11.77 11.61 -10.69
CA ALA A 87 -11.77 12.79 -11.55
C ALA A 87 -10.36 13.29 -11.88
N ALA A 88 -9.45 13.29 -10.90
CA ALA A 88 -8.04 13.59 -11.12
C ALA A 88 -7.38 12.58 -12.07
N ALA A 89 -7.64 11.28 -11.90
CA ALA A 89 -7.08 10.21 -12.74
C ALA A 89 -7.47 10.31 -14.22
N LYS A 90 -8.66 10.86 -14.50
CA LYS A 90 -9.19 11.11 -15.85
C LYS A 90 -8.49 12.26 -16.58
N LYS A 91 -7.64 13.04 -15.90
CA LYS A 91 -6.85 14.10 -16.55
C LYS A 91 -5.77 13.48 -17.45
N ASP A 92 -5.73 13.93 -18.71
CA ASP A 92 -4.79 13.44 -19.72
C ASP A 92 -3.36 13.95 -19.45
N GLU A 93 -3.23 15.22 -19.10
CA GLU A 93 -1.93 15.83 -18.80
C GLU A 93 -1.36 15.33 -17.47
N ASP A 94 -0.18 14.71 -17.52
CA ASP A 94 0.45 14.06 -16.36
C ASP A 94 0.74 15.03 -15.21
N VAL A 95 1.22 16.23 -15.51
CA VAL A 95 1.51 17.27 -14.51
C VAL A 95 0.22 17.72 -13.82
N ILE A 96 -0.84 17.98 -14.58
CA ILE A 96 -2.13 18.39 -14.01
C ILE A 96 -2.73 17.25 -13.18
N ARG A 97 -2.63 16.00 -13.64
CA ARG A 97 -3.07 14.82 -12.88
C ARG A 97 -2.33 14.71 -11.55
N ARG A 98 -1.00 14.78 -11.57
CA ARG A 98 -0.15 14.78 -10.37
C ARG A 98 -0.55 15.88 -9.39
N ASP A 99 -0.65 17.13 -9.85
CA ASP A 99 -0.95 18.29 -9.00
C ASP A 99 -2.33 18.18 -8.36
N SER A 100 -3.30 17.64 -9.10
CA SER A 100 -4.64 17.40 -8.58
C SER A 100 -4.64 16.32 -7.50
N LEU A 101 -3.92 15.22 -7.72
CA LEU A 101 -3.77 14.15 -6.73
C LEU A 101 -3.04 14.65 -5.49
N HIS A 102 -1.97 15.44 -5.64
CA HIS A 102 -1.24 16.04 -4.54
C HIS A 102 -2.15 16.94 -3.68
N ALA A 103 -2.95 17.80 -4.31
CA ALA A 103 -3.90 18.65 -3.59
C ALA A 103 -4.95 17.84 -2.81
N ILE A 104 -5.45 16.74 -3.37
CA ILE A 104 -6.39 15.86 -2.67
C ILE A 104 -5.71 15.16 -1.49
N ILE A 105 -4.50 14.62 -1.71
CA ILE A 105 -3.73 13.91 -0.68
C ILE A 105 -3.41 14.84 0.51
N ASN A 106 -3.05 16.10 0.27
CA ASN A 106 -2.78 17.07 1.33
C ASN A 106 -4.02 17.45 2.17
N ASN A 107 -5.23 17.14 1.68
CA ASN A 107 -6.47 17.33 2.43
C ASN A 107 -6.94 16.07 3.18
N LEU A 108 -6.21 14.95 3.06
CA LEU A 108 -6.51 13.76 3.85
C LEU A 108 -6.33 14.04 5.35
N PRO A 109 -7.08 13.36 6.22
CA PRO A 109 -6.80 13.40 7.66
C PRO A 109 -5.34 13.03 7.96
N ASP A 110 -4.71 13.72 8.91
CA ASP A 110 -3.32 13.49 9.33
C ASP A 110 -2.92 12.00 9.44
N PRO A 111 -3.69 11.11 10.10
CA PRO A 111 -3.31 9.70 10.20
C PRO A 111 -3.32 8.99 8.84
N ASN A 112 -4.25 9.35 7.94
CA ASN A 112 -4.34 8.80 6.59
C ASN A 112 -3.17 9.28 5.74
N TYR A 113 -2.88 10.59 5.76
CA TYR A 113 -1.75 11.19 5.04
C TYR A 113 -0.42 10.55 5.49
N ALA A 114 -0.16 10.50 6.79
CA ALA A 114 1.08 9.95 7.33
C ALA A 114 1.25 8.46 6.99
N THR A 115 0.16 7.69 7.07
CA THR A 115 0.17 6.26 6.72
C THR A 115 0.38 6.04 5.22
N LEU A 116 -0.28 6.83 4.37
CA LEU A 116 -0.11 6.79 2.93
C LEU A 116 1.31 7.15 2.53
N ARG A 117 1.89 8.22 3.12
CA ARG A 117 3.28 8.62 2.89
C ARG A 117 4.25 7.48 3.22
N ALA A 118 4.13 6.88 4.40
CA ALA A 118 5.00 5.77 4.80
C ALA A 118 4.90 4.58 3.83
N LEU A 119 3.69 4.24 3.41
CA LEU A 119 3.45 3.17 2.45
C LEU A 119 4.01 3.51 1.06
N THR A 120 3.76 4.70 0.53
CA THR A 120 4.23 5.11 -0.81
C THR A 120 5.76 5.13 -0.87
N LEU A 121 6.44 5.68 0.16
CA LEU A 121 7.90 5.65 0.24
C LEU A 121 8.45 4.21 0.27
N HIS A 122 7.77 3.30 0.96
CA HIS A 122 8.13 1.88 0.94
C HIS A 122 7.93 1.24 -0.44
N LEU A 123 6.78 1.44 -1.07
CA LEU A 123 6.49 0.89 -2.39
C LEU A 123 7.40 1.47 -3.47
N HIS A 124 7.88 2.70 -3.32
CA HIS A 124 8.92 3.27 -4.16
C HIS A 124 10.23 2.48 -4.08
N ARG A 125 10.70 2.11 -2.87
CA ARG A 125 11.89 1.24 -2.71
C ARG A 125 11.71 -0.15 -3.35
N VAL A 126 10.49 -0.70 -3.28
CA VAL A 126 10.15 -1.96 -3.96
C VAL A 126 10.26 -1.80 -5.47
N MET A 127 9.72 -0.70 -6.01
CA MET A 127 9.78 -0.36 -7.44
C MET A 127 11.22 -0.13 -7.94
N ASP A 128 12.08 0.51 -7.15
CA ASP A 128 13.50 0.70 -7.50
C ASP A 128 14.22 -0.66 -7.66
N SER A 129 13.78 -1.66 -6.91
CA SER A 129 14.26 -3.05 -7.00
C SER A 129 13.53 -3.89 -8.07
N SER A 130 12.71 -3.28 -8.92
CA SER A 130 11.87 -3.98 -9.92
C SER A 130 12.64 -4.81 -10.95
N HIS A 131 13.91 -4.47 -11.20
CA HIS A 131 14.80 -5.26 -12.04
C HIS A 131 15.08 -6.67 -11.47
N VAL A 132 14.99 -6.84 -10.14
CA VAL A 132 15.08 -8.13 -9.43
C VAL A 132 13.69 -8.69 -9.14
N ASN A 133 12.86 -7.95 -8.41
CA ASN A 133 11.59 -8.47 -7.89
C ASN A 133 10.44 -8.46 -8.91
N ARG A 134 10.63 -7.85 -10.09
CA ARG A 134 9.63 -7.78 -11.18
C ARG A 134 8.35 -7.00 -10.84
N MET A 135 8.38 -6.11 -9.85
CA MET A 135 7.25 -5.28 -9.44
C MET A 135 7.49 -3.81 -9.76
N ASN A 136 7.08 -3.37 -10.95
CA ASN A 136 7.05 -1.96 -11.34
C ASN A 136 5.84 -1.23 -10.71
N SER A 137 5.75 0.10 -10.92
CA SER A 137 4.65 0.93 -10.40
C SER A 137 3.28 0.41 -10.79
N HIS A 138 3.08 0.05 -12.08
CA HIS A 138 1.81 -0.46 -12.57
C HIS A 138 1.42 -1.78 -11.90
N ASN A 139 2.36 -2.72 -11.78
CA ASN A 139 2.13 -4.00 -11.10
C ASN A 139 1.71 -3.76 -9.66
N LEU A 140 2.38 -2.87 -8.92
CA LEU A 140 2.00 -2.52 -7.54
C LEU A 140 0.63 -1.84 -7.49
N ALA A 141 0.34 -0.94 -8.43
CA ALA A 141 -0.93 -0.23 -8.51
C ALA A 141 -2.13 -1.15 -8.76
N VAL A 142 -1.97 -2.24 -9.52
CA VAL A 142 -3.00 -3.29 -9.69
C VAL A 142 -3.38 -3.92 -8.34
N ILE A 143 -2.41 -4.12 -7.45
CA ILE A 143 -2.69 -4.67 -6.10
C ILE A 143 -3.25 -3.58 -5.17
N PHE A 144 -2.64 -2.39 -5.16
CA PHE A 144 -2.91 -1.38 -4.16
C PHE A 144 -4.08 -0.44 -4.51
N GLY A 145 -4.49 -0.32 -5.77
CA GLY A 145 -5.67 0.45 -6.20
C GLY A 145 -6.92 0.11 -5.40
N PRO A 146 -7.47 -1.11 -5.54
CA PRO A 146 -8.64 -1.53 -4.77
C PRO A 146 -8.35 -1.65 -3.26
N THR A 147 -7.10 -1.92 -2.87
CA THR A 147 -6.74 -2.08 -1.45
C THR A 147 -6.78 -0.76 -0.68
N LEU A 148 -6.43 0.36 -1.31
CA LEU A 148 -6.31 1.68 -0.65
C LEU A 148 -7.52 2.59 -0.89
N MET A 149 -8.20 2.44 -2.02
CA MET A 149 -9.38 3.23 -2.39
C MET A 149 -10.70 2.52 -2.05
N GLY A 150 -10.63 1.25 -1.62
CA GLY A 150 -11.80 0.41 -1.44
C GLY A 150 -12.43 -0.03 -2.76
N SER A 151 -13.39 -0.92 -2.65
CA SER A 151 -14.16 -1.43 -3.77
C SER A 151 -15.64 -1.28 -3.45
N ASP A 152 -16.31 -0.28 -4.03
CA ASP A 152 -17.78 -0.26 -4.05
C ASP A 152 -18.23 -1.32 -5.07
N PRO A 153 -18.98 -2.37 -4.67
CA PRO A 153 -19.44 -3.41 -5.59
C PRO A 153 -20.19 -2.89 -6.81
N SER A 154 -20.82 -1.72 -6.70
CA SER A 154 -21.60 -1.09 -7.76
C SER A 154 -20.76 -0.39 -8.84
N THR A 155 -19.59 0.15 -8.47
CA THR A 155 -18.69 0.86 -9.41
C THR A 155 -17.35 0.17 -9.64
N ALA A 156 -17.05 -0.91 -8.91
CA ALA A 156 -15.75 -1.59 -8.88
C ALA A 156 -15.19 -1.90 -10.27
N ILE A 157 -16.02 -2.33 -11.22
CA ILE A 157 -15.55 -2.67 -12.57
C ILE A 157 -15.21 -1.41 -13.39
N ALA A 158 -16.03 -0.36 -13.27
CA ALA A 158 -15.83 0.88 -14.02
C ALA A 158 -14.65 1.70 -13.50
N ASP A 159 -14.44 1.69 -12.18
CA ASP A 159 -13.42 2.51 -11.52
C ASP A 159 -12.08 1.79 -11.36
N ALA A 160 -12.00 0.46 -11.49
CA ALA A 160 -10.77 -0.29 -11.30
C ALA A 160 -9.58 0.27 -12.10
N GLY A 161 -9.79 0.58 -13.40
CA GLY A 161 -8.75 1.17 -14.24
C GLY A 161 -8.28 2.54 -13.75
N TRP A 162 -9.19 3.35 -13.22
CA TRP A 162 -8.89 4.66 -12.67
C TRP A 162 -8.19 4.57 -11.32
N GLN A 163 -8.61 3.67 -10.44
CA GLN A 163 -7.94 3.40 -9.16
C GLN A 163 -6.48 2.97 -9.38
N ILE A 164 -6.24 2.10 -10.37
CA ILE A 164 -4.89 1.72 -10.78
C ILE A 164 -4.11 2.96 -11.23
N LYS A 165 -4.71 3.82 -12.07
CA LYS A 165 -4.05 5.04 -12.56
C LYS A 165 -3.76 6.04 -11.44
N VAL A 166 -4.62 6.15 -10.42
CA VAL A 166 -4.36 6.95 -9.21
C VAL A 166 -3.08 6.47 -8.52
N ILE A 167 -3.03 5.19 -8.14
CA ILE A 167 -1.90 4.64 -7.39
C ILE A 167 -0.62 4.66 -8.23
N ASP A 168 -0.69 4.31 -9.51
CA ASP A 168 0.46 4.36 -10.41
C ASP A 168 1.03 5.78 -10.53
N THR A 169 0.16 6.80 -10.67
CA THR A 169 0.60 8.20 -10.70
C THR A 169 1.24 8.61 -9.37
N ILE A 170 0.68 8.18 -8.23
CA ILE A 170 1.25 8.46 -6.91
C ILE A 170 2.65 7.86 -6.78
N LEU A 171 2.83 6.59 -7.17
CA LEU A 171 4.11 5.89 -7.07
C LEU A 171 5.19 6.50 -7.98
N GLN A 172 4.83 6.83 -9.23
CA GLN A 172 5.77 7.45 -10.17
C GLN A 172 6.20 8.87 -9.74
N ASN A 173 5.39 9.55 -8.94
CA ASN A 173 5.64 10.93 -8.49
C ASN A 173 5.85 11.01 -6.96
N THR A 174 6.35 9.93 -6.35
CA THR A 174 6.44 9.78 -4.88
C THR A 174 7.03 11.02 -4.20
N TYR A 175 8.23 11.45 -4.60
CA TYR A 175 8.92 12.59 -3.99
C TYR A 175 8.39 13.97 -4.39
N GLN A 176 7.53 14.03 -5.42
CA GLN A 176 6.86 15.27 -5.81
C GLN A 176 5.52 15.44 -5.08
N ILE A 177 4.95 14.34 -4.59
CA ILE A 177 3.69 14.34 -3.84
C ILE A 177 3.97 14.36 -2.33
N PHE A 178 5.01 13.67 -1.89
CA PHE A 178 5.45 13.60 -0.51
C PHE A 178 6.88 14.14 -0.45
N ASP A 179 7.10 15.26 0.22
CA ASP A 179 8.42 15.86 0.34
C ASP A 179 9.44 14.85 0.92
N ASP A 180 10.70 14.97 0.48
CA ASP A 180 11.85 14.37 1.15
C ASP A 180 12.00 15.07 2.51
N ASP A 181 11.72 14.37 3.62
CA ASP A 181 12.13 14.85 4.94
C ASP A 181 13.64 14.62 5.13
#